data_AF-A0A9W8DUN3-F1
#
_entry.id   AF-A0A9W8DUN3-F1
#
_cell.length_a   1.000
_cell.length_b   1.000
_cell.length_c   1.000
_cell.angle_alpha   90.00
_cell.angle_beta   90.00
_cell.angle_gamma   90.00
#
_symmetry.space_group_name_H-M   'P 1'
#
loop_
_entity.id
_entity.type
_entity.pdbx_description
1 polymer ?
#
loop_
_entity_poly.entity_id
_entity_poly.type
_entity_poly.pdbx_seq_one_letter_code
_entity_poly.pdbx_strand_id
1 'polypeptide(L)'
;MRTTFIVGSLLALLGSASAINKLEIKGSKFFDSKTGEEFFFKGIAYQPEVNPDPSKSDPLADVEGCKRDLPYLKELGVNSVRVYQTDPSKNHDECMKMLADNGIYVMLDLAGIQNAINRNEPQWDSSLLDYYYNKVDAFGKYGNLAAFIAGNEVANSVSTVKSAEYVKAAVRDTKAYIKSKNLAIPVGYASNDEPELRDNLQTYFDCGDEAERVDFYGVNLYQWCGDGMDFKTSGYESVVDKYKTYAIPVLLTEYGCNAVRPRTFPEVKSIYGSDMTGTFSGGFMYMYSEEANNYGVISVGKDGSETKKTDDFDNFKNALSKVDPKGVNISKYSSDKKASQCPKKSDAWPIDSDTLPPTPKEGSRPKIDNNEKTDDKSKSKDKDSSSDSEKSEDSEGSGALALGRASSFTVFTAIAAAYASLF
;
A
#
# COMPACT_ATOMS: atom_id res chain seq x y z
N MET A 1 -74.32 2.90 3.97
CA MET A 1 -73.33 3.83 4.58
C MET A 1 -71.95 3.26 4.33
N ARG A 2 -71.00 4.12 3.92
CA ARG A 2 -69.75 3.79 3.25
C ARG A 2 -68.74 3.13 4.19
N THR A 3 -68.14 2.02 3.74
CA THR A 3 -66.98 1.38 4.37
C THR A 3 -65.72 2.02 3.78
N THR A 4 -65.00 2.79 4.59
CA THR A 4 -63.75 3.46 4.19
C THR A 4 -62.58 2.49 4.40
N PHE A 5 -61.99 1.98 3.32
CA PHE A 5 -60.71 1.29 3.36
C PHE A 5 -59.58 2.34 3.33
N ILE A 6 -58.81 2.43 4.41
CA ILE A 6 -57.56 3.19 4.45
C ILE A 6 -56.47 2.27 3.91
N VAL A 7 -56.04 2.50 2.67
CA VAL A 7 -54.84 1.86 2.10
C VAL A 7 -53.64 2.70 2.55
N GLY A 8 -52.88 2.19 3.50
CA GLY A 8 -51.59 2.77 3.89
C GLY A 8 -50.54 2.48 2.82
N SER A 9 -50.11 3.51 2.09
CA SER A 9 -48.97 3.43 1.19
C SER A 9 -47.68 3.33 2.00
N LEU A 10 -47.10 2.13 2.06
CA LEU A 10 -45.75 1.91 2.56
C LEU A 10 -44.76 2.36 1.47
N LEU A 11 -44.26 3.61 1.55
CA LEU A 11 -43.12 4.04 0.73
C LEU A 11 -41.87 3.32 1.26
N ALA A 12 -41.48 2.23 0.61
CA ALA A 12 -40.15 1.68 0.76
C ALA A 12 -39.16 2.68 0.14
N LEU A 13 -38.45 3.45 0.97
CA LEU A 13 -37.21 4.10 0.54
C LEU A 13 -36.20 2.99 0.23
N LEU A 14 -36.17 2.55 -1.03
CA LEU A 14 -35.04 1.85 -1.59
C LEU A 14 -33.86 2.83 -1.57
N GLY A 15 -33.10 2.83 -0.48
CA GLY A 15 -31.80 3.48 -0.43
C GLY A 15 -30.97 2.92 -1.57
N SER A 16 -30.73 3.74 -2.58
CA SER A 16 -29.78 3.39 -3.64
C SER A 16 -28.41 3.38 -2.97
N ALA A 17 -27.85 2.19 -2.72
CA ALA A 17 -26.45 2.08 -2.34
C ALA A 17 -25.64 2.64 -3.52
N SER A 18 -25.18 3.88 -3.40
CA SER A 18 -24.31 4.47 -4.41
C SER A 18 -23.00 3.72 -4.34
N ALA A 19 -22.56 3.17 -5.47
CA ALA A 19 -21.20 2.67 -5.59
C ALA A 19 -20.23 3.81 -5.22
N ILE A 20 -19.18 3.47 -4.45
CA ILE A 20 -18.07 4.39 -4.20
C ILE A 20 -17.50 4.87 -5.53
N ASN A 21 -17.20 6.16 -5.62
CA ASN A 21 -16.65 6.75 -6.83
C ASN A 21 -15.23 6.26 -7.05
N LYS A 22 -14.78 6.21 -8.30
CA LYS A 22 -13.36 5.96 -8.57
C LYS A 22 -12.55 7.23 -8.27
N LEU A 23 -11.27 7.07 -8.00
CA LEU A 23 -10.32 8.18 -7.99
C LEU A 23 -9.72 8.37 -9.38
N GLU A 24 -9.39 9.59 -9.72
CA GLU A 24 -8.67 9.96 -10.94
C GLU A 24 -7.53 10.93 -10.62
N ILE A 25 -6.50 10.95 -11.47
CA ILE A 25 -5.35 11.84 -11.33
C ILE A 25 -5.46 12.97 -12.35
N LYS A 26 -5.23 14.20 -11.90
CA LYS A 26 -4.97 15.34 -12.77
C LYS A 26 -3.78 16.10 -12.23
N GLY A 27 -2.73 16.27 -13.05
CA GLY A 27 -1.47 16.85 -12.61
C GLY A 27 -0.93 16.14 -11.36
N SER A 28 -0.62 16.91 -10.31
CA SER A 28 0.00 16.39 -9.09
C SER A 28 -1.00 16.07 -7.97
N LYS A 29 -2.28 15.79 -8.29
CA LYS A 29 -3.35 15.59 -7.29
C LYS A 29 -4.31 14.45 -7.69
N PHE A 30 -4.86 13.79 -6.68
CA PHE A 30 -5.97 12.84 -6.81
C PHE A 30 -7.32 13.55 -6.63
N PHE A 31 -8.34 13.10 -7.34
CA PHE A 31 -9.69 13.64 -7.28
C PHE A 31 -10.73 12.52 -7.27
N ASP A 32 -11.84 12.73 -6.57
CA ASP A 32 -13.03 11.89 -6.71
C ASP A 32 -13.69 12.14 -8.09
N SER A 33 -13.84 11.09 -8.89
CA SER A 33 -14.29 11.18 -10.30
C SER A 33 -15.73 11.67 -10.49
N LYS A 34 -16.54 11.79 -9.44
CA LYS A 34 -17.93 12.29 -9.54
C LYS A 34 -18.10 13.66 -8.93
N THR A 35 -17.56 13.88 -7.74
CA THR A 35 -17.65 15.17 -7.05
C THR A 35 -16.62 16.17 -7.57
N GLY A 36 -15.50 15.68 -8.10
CA GLY A 36 -14.36 16.47 -8.52
C GLY A 36 -13.56 17.05 -7.34
N GLU A 37 -13.88 16.70 -6.10
CA GLU A 37 -13.13 17.17 -4.94
C GLU A 37 -11.76 16.46 -4.86
N GLU A 38 -10.73 17.21 -4.49
CA GLU A 38 -9.40 16.65 -4.24
C GLU A 38 -9.46 15.63 -3.11
N PHE A 39 -8.83 14.48 -3.34
CA PHE A 39 -8.79 13.37 -2.42
C PHE A 39 -7.44 13.32 -1.69
N PHE A 40 -7.49 13.31 -0.36
CA PHE A 40 -6.33 13.08 0.51
C PHE A 40 -6.46 11.71 1.17
N PHE A 41 -5.44 10.87 1.03
CA PHE A 41 -5.35 9.58 1.69
C PHE A 41 -5.15 9.81 3.19
N LYS A 42 -6.14 9.45 4.00
CA LYS A 42 -6.08 9.30 5.45
C LYS A 42 -5.97 7.82 5.75
N GLY A 43 -4.80 7.26 5.47
CA GLY A 43 -4.62 5.83 5.32
C GLY A 43 -3.96 5.13 6.50
N ILE A 44 -4.03 3.80 6.48
CA ILE A 44 -3.27 2.91 7.35
C ILE A 44 -2.77 1.68 6.56
N ALA A 45 -1.55 1.21 6.85
CA ALA A 45 -1.05 -0.06 6.33
C ALA A 45 -1.84 -1.23 6.96
N TYR A 46 -2.43 -2.10 6.14
CA TYR A 46 -3.29 -3.21 6.57
C TYR A 46 -2.77 -4.54 6.00
N GLN A 47 -1.96 -5.22 6.79
CA GLN A 47 -1.40 -6.54 6.48
C GLN A 47 -1.29 -7.39 7.75
N PRO A 48 -2.40 -7.77 8.40
CA PRO A 48 -2.37 -8.57 9.61
C PRO A 48 -1.67 -9.93 9.40
N GLU A 49 -0.74 -10.30 10.29
CA GLU A 49 0.02 -11.56 10.24
C GLU A 49 -0.60 -12.68 11.10
N VAL A 50 -1.93 -12.66 11.27
CA VAL A 50 -2.69 -13.53 12.20
C VAL A 50 -2.52 -15.04 11.92
N ASN A 51 -1.97 -15.40 10.76
CA ASN A 51 -1.57 -16.76 10.40
C ASN A 51 -0.04 -16.79 10.22
N PRO A 52 0.73 -17.67 10.92
CA PRO A 52 2.19 -17.57 11.05
C PRO A 52 2.98 -17.79 9.74
N ASP A 53 2.30 -17.91 8.60
CA ASP A 53 2.92 -17.88 7.28
C ASP A 53 2.56 -16.56 6.57
N PRO A 54 3.40 -15.52 6.70
CA PRO A 54 3.21 -14.25 6.00
C PRO A 54 3.05 -14.39 4.49
N SER A 55 3.63 -15.44 3.88
CA SER A 55 3.53 -15.69 2.43
C SER A 55 2.14 -16.14 1.96
N LYS A 56 1.27 -16.50 2.91
CA LYS A 56 -0.13 -16.85 2.67
C LYS A 56 -1.13 -15.83 3.24
N SER A 57 -0.65 -14.72 3.81
CA SER A 57 -1.52 -13.70 4.37
C SER A 57 -2.08 -12.82 3.25
N ASP A 58 -3.31 -13.12 2.83
CA ASP A 58 -4.15 -12.24 2.02
C ASP A 58 -5.31 -11.72 2.88
N PRO A 59 -5.18 -10.52 3.47
CA PRO A 59 -6.20 -10.01 4.37
C PRO A 59 -7.47 -9.61 3.62
N LEU A 60 -7.43 -9.43 2.29
CA LEU A 60 -8.61 -9.09 1.50
C LEU A 60 -9.40 -10.33 1.08
N ALA A 61 -8.83 -11.53 1.22
CA ALA A 61 -9.51 -12.81 1.04
C ALA A 61 -10.02 -13.41 2.37
N ASP A 62 -9.56 -12.87 3.52
CA ASP A 62 -10.05 -13.25 4.84
C ASP A 62 -11.29 -12.42 5.23
N VAL A 63 -12.47 -12.93 4.84
CA VAL A 63 -13.75 -12.28 5.12
C VAL A 63 -13.98 -12.04 6.62
N GLU A 64 -13.64 -12.99 7.47
CA GLU A 64 -13.87 -12.88 8.91
C GLU A 64 -12.89 -11.90 9.55
N GLY A 65 -11.63 -11.89 9.11
CA GLY A 65 -10.65 -10.85 9.44
C GLY A 65 -11.14 -9.46 9.05
N CYS A 66 -11.62 -9.27 7.82
CA CYS A 66 -12.17 -7.99 7.37
C CYS A 66 -13.39 -7.55 8.21
N LYS A 67 -14.31 -8.47 8.55
CA LYS A 67 -15.47 -8.16 9.41
C LYS A 67 -15.04 -7.75 10.81
N ARG A 68 -14.06 -8.44 11.39
CA ARG A 68 -13.49 -8.14 12.71
C ARG A 68 -12.82 -6.77 12.72
N ASP A 69 -12.08 -6.44 11.66
CA ASP A 69 -11.20 -5.27 11.63
C ASP A 69 -11.89 -3.98 11.16
N LEU A 70 -12.94 -4.08 10.32
CA LEU A 70 -13.68 -2.93 9.80
C LEU A 70 -14.21 -1.96 10.86
N PRO A 71 -14.79 -2.39 12.00
CA PRO A 71 -15.20 -1.48 13.07
C PRO A 71 -14.05 -0.60 13.58
N TYR A 72 -12.83 -1.15 13.68
CA TYR A 72 -11.66 -0.41 14.13
C TYR A 72 -11.18 0.59 13.08
N LEU A 73 -11.15 0.20 11.80
CA LEU A 73 -10.82 1.12 10.70
C LEU A 73 -11.79 2.32 10.66
N LYS A 74 -13.09 2.06 10.82
CA LYS A 74 -14.11 3.11 10.92
C LYS A 74 -13.90 4.01 12.13
N GLU A 75 -13.57 3.42 13.28
CA GLU A 75 -13.34 4.18 14.51
C GLU A 75 -12.08 5.05 14.43
N LEU A 76 -11.02 4.59 13.77
CA LEU A 76 -9.84 5.41 13.46
C LEU A 76 -10.18 6.60 12.55
N GLY A 77 -11.20 6.45 11.70
CA GLY A 77 -11.60 7.46 10.72
C GLY A 77 -10.74 7.46 9.46
N VAL A 78 -10.11 6.33 9.13
CA VAL A 78 -9.34 6.18 7.89
C VAL A 78 -10.27 6.07 6.69
N ASN A 79 -9.82 6.59 5.54
CA ASN A 79 -10.53 6.47 4.25
C ASN A 79 -9.80 5.57 3.26
N SER A 80 -8.66 4.99 3.64
CA SER A 80 -7.89 4.12 2.79
C SER A 80 -7.05 3.11 3.58
N VAL A 81 -6.76 1.98 2.94
CA VAL A 81 -5.79 0.98 3.43
C VAL A 81 -4.75 0.71 2.35
N ARG A 82 -3.50 0.50 2.77
CA ARG A 82 -2.44 -0.04 1.90
C ARG A 82 -2.25 -1.50 2.21
N VAL A 83 -2.34 -2.36 1.19
CA VAL A 83 -2.20 -3.82 1.33
C VAL A 83 -1.00 -4.27 0.49
N TYR A 84 -0.12 -5.05 1.09
CA TYR A 84 1.18 -5.40 0.51
C TYR A 84 1.15 -6.76 -0.19
N GLN A 85 0.33 -7.68 0.31
CA GLN A 85 0.24 -9.04 -0.19
C GLN A 85 -1.20 -9.45 -0.38
N THR A 86 -1.47 -9.99 -1.57
CA THR A 86 -2.74 -10.63 -1.91
C THR A 86 -2.48 -11.78 -2.88
N ASP A 87 -3.36 -12.77 -2.87
CA ASP A 87 -3.38 -13.89 -3.79
C ASP A 87 -4.43 -13.63 -4.87
N PRO A 88 -4.03 -13.34 -6.13
CA PRO A 88 -4.98 -13.01 -7.19
C PRO A 88 -5.87 -14.20 -7.61
N SER A 89 -5.61 -15.41 -7.10
CA SER A 89 -6.46 -16.59 -7.34
C SER A 89 -7.66 -16.68 -6.38
N LYS A 90 -7.69 -15.88 -5.30
CA LYS A 90 -8.76 -15.88 -4.31
C LYS A 90 -9.89 -14.92 -4.69
N ASN A 91 -11.04 -15.09 -4.04
CA ASN A 91 -12.14 -14.15 -4.14
C ASN A 91 -12.02 -13.06 -3.06
N HIS A 92 -12.04 -11.79 -3.48
CA HIS A 92 -11.97 -10.62 -2.59
C HIS A 92 -13.27 -9.81 -2.56
N ASP A 93 -14.33 -10.27 -3.21
CA ASP A 93 -15.57 -9.52 -3.44
C ASP A 93 -16.21 -9.05 -2.13
N GLU A 94 -16.31 -9.91 -1.12
CA GLU A 94 -16.97 -9.58 0.14
C GLU A 94 -16.17 -8.54 0.95
N CYS A 95 -14.85 -8.69 1.08
CA CYS A 95 -14.03 -7.71 1.80
C CYS A 95 -13.95 -6.38 1.05
N MET A 96 -13.69 -6.40 -0.26
CA MET A 96 -13.63 -5.19 -1.08
C MET A 96 -14.97 -4.43 -1.05
N LYS A 97 -16.09 -5.16 -1.07
CA LYS A 97 -17.43 -4.56 -0.91
C LYS A 97 -17.61 -3.95 0.48
N MET A 98 -17.23 -4.63 1.55
CA MET A 98 -17.33 -4.10 2.91
C MET A 98 -16.53 -2.81 3.08
N LEU A 99 -15.31 -2.74 2.54
CA LEU A 99 -14.49 -1.53 2.55
C LEU A 99 -15.15 -0.42 1.71
N ALA A 100 -15.61 -0.73 0.50
CA ALA A 100 -16.28 0.22 -0.40
C ALA A 100 -17.56 0.82 0.22
N ASP A 101 -18.42 -0.02 0.82
CA ASP A 101 -19.66 0.40 1.48
C ASP A 101 -19.41 1.34 2.68
N ASN A 102 -18.18 1.38 3.19
CA ASN A 102 -17.74 2.25 4.28
C ASN A 102 -16.79 3.36 3.82
N GLY A 103 -16.68 3.60 2.50
CA GLY A 103 -15.87 4.68 1.94
C GLY A 103 -14.36 4.49 2.06
N ILE A 104 -13.90 3.24 2.21
CA ILE A 104 -12.49 2.89 2.37
C ILE A 104 -11.92 2.40 1.03
N TYR A 105 -10.92 3.12 0.53
CA TYR A 105 -10.16 2.79 -0.67
C TYR A 105 -9.00 1.83 -0.37
N VAL A 106 -8.57 1.08 -1.38
CA VAL A 106 -7.43 0.17 -1.29
C VAL A 106 -6.33 0.63 -2.24
N MET A 107 -5.13 0.82 -1.71
CA MET A 107 -3.88 0.92 -2.48
C MET A 107 -3.17 -0.43 -2.36
N LEU A 108 -2.87 -1.06 -3.49
CA LEU A 108 -2.43 -2.46 -3.51
C LEU A 108 -1.06 -2.59 -4.16
N ASP A 109 -0.13 -3.23 -3.46
CA ASP A 109 1.15 -3.61 -4.05
C ASP A 109 0.94 -4.79 -5.02
N LEU A 110 1.52 -4.67 -6.22
CA LEU A 110 1.44 -5.72 -7.25
C LEU A 110 2.35 -6.90 -6.94
N ALA A 111 3.50 -6.62 -6.32
CA ALA A 111 4.42 -7.64 -5.84
C ALA A 111 3.78 -8.51 -4.73
N GLY A 112 4.35 -9.69 -4.53
CA GLY A 112 4.14 -10.49 -3.32
C GLY A 112 5.48 -11.05 -2.85
N ILE A 113 5.56 -11.64 -1.65
CA ILE A 113 6.84 -12.15 -1.09
C ILE A 113 7.61 -13.03 -2.07
N GLN A 114 6.92 -13.91 -2.79
CA GLN A 114 7.54 -14.84 -3.74
C GLN A 114 7.59 -14.32 -5.19
N ASN A 115 6.91 -13.20 -5.46
CA ASN A 115 6.72 -12.67 -6.81
C ASN A 115 7.05 -11.17 -6.80
N ALA A 116 8.33 -10.86 -6.62
CA ALA A 116 8.87 -9.51 -6.59
C ALA A 116 10.14 -9.43 -7.44
N ILE A 117 10.48 -8.22 -7.87
CA ILE A 117 11.77 -7.95 -8.51
C ILE A 117 12.84 -8.04 -7.42
N ASN A 118 13.73 -9.03 -7.51
CA ASN A 118 14.85 -9.15 -6.59
C ASN A 118 15.82 -7.99 -6.79
N ARG A 119 16.00 -7.15 -5.77
CA ARG A 119 16.87 -5.96 -5.85
C ARG A 119 18.34 -6.25 -6.22
N ASN A 120 18.86 -7.41 -5.83
CA ASN A 120 20.27 -7.79 -6.02
C ASN A 120 20.51 -8.43 -7.39
N GLU A 121 19.51 -9.16 -7.89
CA GLU A 121 19.54 -9.82 -9.19
C GLU A 121 18.26 -9.49 -9.97
N PRO A 122 18.06 -8.22 -10.35
CA PRO A 122 16.77 -7.76 -10.84
C PRO A 122 16.46 -8.37 -12.19
N GLN A 123 15.24 -8.90 -12.31
CA GLN A 123 14.66 -9.46 -13.52
C GLN A 123 13.23 -8.96 -13.67
N TRP A 124 12.80 -8.83 -14.92
CA TRP A 124 11.41 -8.62 -15.31
C TRP A 124 11.12 -9.65 -16.38
N ASP A 125 10.57 -10.79 -15.97
CA ASP A 125 10.36 -11.95 -16.82
C ASP A 125 8.87 -12.23 -17.03
N SER A 126 8.54 -13.26 -17.81
CA SER A 126 7.16 -13.62 -18.10
C SER A 126 6.38 -14.03 -16.84
N SER A 127 7.04 -14.58 -15.82
CA SER A 127 6.36 -15.01 -14.59
C SER A 127 5.92 -13.82 -13.75
N LEU A 128 6.81 -12.84 -13.57
CA LEU A 128 6.47 -11.60 -12.87
C LEU A 128 5.43 -10.77 -13.64
N LEU A 129 5.58 -10.68 -14.96
CA LEU A 129 4.59 -10.03 -15.84
C LEU A 129 3.21 -10.67 -15.67
N ASP A 130 3.13 -12.00 -15.77
CA ASP A 130 1.88 -12.75 -15.64
C ASP A 130 1.26 -12.57 -14.24
N TYR A 131 2.06 -12.58 -13.18
CA TYR A 131 1.60 -12.34 -11.81
C TYR A 131 0.98 -10.95 -11.64
N TYR A 132 1.63 -9.91 -12.17
CA TYR A 132 1.11 -8.53 -12.10
C TYR A 132 -0.19 -8.40 -12.90
N TYR A 133 -0.27 -9.03 -14.07
CA TYR A 133 -1.50 -9.05 -14.87
C TYR A 133 -2.64 -9.77 -14.16
N ASN A 134 -2.37 -10.87 -13.46
CA ASN A 134 -3.38 -11.57 -12.66
C ASN A 134 -3.92 -10.70 -11.52
N LYS A 135 -3.06 -9.89 -10.86
CA LYS A 135 -3.51 -8.89 -9.87
C LYS A 135 -4.39 -7.82 -10.52
N VAL A 136 -4.03 -7.33 -11.70
CA VAL A 136 -4.87 -6.38 -12.45
C VAL A 136 -6.24 -6.99 -12.77
N ASP A 137 -6.28 -8.25 -13.21
CA ASP A 137 -7.53 -8.95 -13.54
C ASP A 137 -8.40 -9.22 -12.30
N ALA A 138 -7.79 -9.59 -11.17
CA ALA A 138 -8.51 -9.87 -9.92
C ALA A 138 -9.08 -8.60 -9.27
N PHE A 139 -8.30 -7.51 -9.26
CA PHE A 139 -8.64 -6.30 -8.49
C PHE A 139 -9.21 -5.15 -9.33
N GLY A 140 -8.94 -5.11 -10.64
CA GLY A 140 -9.31 -3.98 -11.50
C GLY A 140 -10.82 -3.74 -11.66
N LYS A 141 -11.65 -4.70 -11.22
CA LYS A 141 -13.11 -4.60 -11.18
C LYS A 141 -13.65 -3.77 -10.02
N TYR A 142 -12.89 -3.58 -8.93
CA TYR A 142 -13.39 -2.92 -7.72
C TYR A 142 -13.35 -1.40 -7.81
N GLY A 143 -14.45 -0.72 -7.48
CA GLY A 143 -14.56 0.74 -7.56
C GLY A 143 -13.69 1.49 -6.54
N ASN A 144 -13.42 0.86 -5.38
CA ASN A 144 -12.56 1.40 -4.33
C ASN A 144 -11.08 1.02 -4.48
N LEU A 145 -10.66 0.35 -5.56
CA LEU A 145 -9.24 0.22 -5.86
C LEU A 145 -8.72 1.60 -6.30
N ALA A 146 -7.95 2.25 -5.44
CA ALA A 146 -7.40 3.58 -5.70
C ALA A 146 -6.21 3.54 -6.64
N ALA A 147 -5.32 2.56 -6.47
CA ALA A 147 -4.02 2.53 -7.12
C ALA A 147 -3.32 1.18 -6.95
N PHE A 148 -2.40 0.89 -7.86
CA PHE A 148 -1.39 -0.16 -7.73
C PHE A 148 -0.01 0.42 -7.42
N ILE A 149 0.83 -0.31 -6.68
CA ILE A 149 2.26 -0.02 -6.49
C ILE A 149 3.08 -1.13 -7.16
N ALA A 150 3.88 -0.79 -8.17
CA ALA A 150 4.67 -1.74 -8.95
C ALA A 150 6.01 -2.13 -8.30
N GLY A 151 6.40 -1.47 -7.22
CA GLY A 151 7.59 -1.81 -6.46
C GLY A 151 7.63 -1.02 -5.15
N ASN A 152 8.13 -1.65 -4.10
CA ASN A 152 8.29 -1.05 -2.77
C ASN A 152 9.75 -1.17 -2.35
N GLU A 153 10.46 -0.05 -2.31
CA GLU A 153 11.85 0.07 -1.89
C GLU A 153 12.80 -0.91 -2.59
N VAL A 154 12.52 -1.29 -3.84
CA VAL A 154 13.35 -2.27 -4.57
C VAL A 154 14.79 -1.75 -4.69
N ALA A 155 14.97 -0.58 -5.29
CA ALA A 155 16.20 0.17 -5.17
C ALA A 155 16.20 0.91 -3.82
N ASN A 156 17.05 0.45 -2.89
CA ASN A 156 17.15 1.01 -1.54
C ASN A 156 18.56 1.51 -1.18
N SER A 157 19.53 1.30 -2.05
CA SER A 157 20.92 1.72 -1.88
C SER A 157 21.57 1.93 -3.24
N VAL A 158 22.74 2.58 -3.27
CA VAL A 158 23.51 2.80 -4.50
C VAL A 158 23.81 1.48 -5.24
N SER A 159 24.03 0.38 -4.51
CA SER A 159 24.32 -0.93 -5.11
C SER A 159 23.10 -1.61 -5.75
N THR A 160 21.88 -1.20 -5.41
CA THR A 160 20.63 -1.80 -5.91
C THR A 160 19.91 -0.93 -6.94
N VAL A 161 20.47 0.23 -7.32
CA VAL A 161 19.87 1.20 -8.27
C VAL A 161 19.44 0.56 -9.58
N LYS A 162 20.19 -0.42 -10.08
CA LYS A 162 19.84 -1.13 -11.33
C LYS A 162 18.44 -1.75 -11.30
N SER A 163 17.95 -2.16 -10.14
CA SER A 163 16.61 -2.70 -10.01
C SER A 163 15.49 -1.70 -10.39
N ALA A 164 15.76 -0.39 -10.32
CA ALA A 164 14.81 0.65 -10.73
C ALA A 164 14.46 0.57 -12.23
N GLU A 165 15.38 0.15 -13.10
CA GLU A 165 15.12 -0.08 -14.54
C GLU A 165 14.02 -1.13 -14.73
N TYR A 166 14.05 -2.19 -13.93
CA TYR A 166 13.09 -3.29 -14.01
C TYR A 166 11.75 -2.88 -13.42
N VAL A 167 11.73 -2.03 -12.39
CA VAL A 167 10.49 -1.45 -11.87
C VAL A 167 9.84 -0.53 -12.91
N LYS A 168 10.58 0.34 -13.60
CA LYS A 168 10.01 1.16 -14.70
C LYS A 168 9.47 0.31 -15.85
N ALA A 169 10.13 -0.79 -16.19
CA ALA A 169 9.59 -1.73 -17.17
C ALA A 169 8.29 -2.40 -16.68
N ALA A 170 8.22 -2.78 -15.40
CA ALA A 170 7.00 -3.32 -14.80
C ALA A 170 5.86 -2.29 -14.81
N VAL A 171 6.15 -1.02 -14.53
CA VAL A 171 5.20 0.10 -14.63
C VAL A 171 4.69 0.24 -16.07
N ARG A 172 5.60 0.31 -17.04
CA ARG A 172 5.27 0.41 -18.48
C ARG A 172 4.30 -0.68 -18.92
N ASP A 173 4.65 -1.93 -18.63
CA ASP A 173 3.91 -3.09 -19.09
C ASP A 173 2.57 -3.23 -18.35
N THR A 174 2.55 -3.00 -17.04
CA THR A 174 1.31 -3.01 -16.25
C THR A 174 0.32 -1.93 -16.71
N LYS A 175 0.79 -0.70 -16.94
CA LYS A 175 -0.04 0.40 -17.45
C LYS A 175 -0.60 0.07 -18.83
N ALA A 176 0.21 -0.50 -19.72
CA ALA A 176 -0.24 -0.95 -21.04
C ALA A 176 -1.35 -2.01 -20.92
N TYR A 177 -1.22 -2.95 -19.99
CA TYR A 177 -2.22 -3.98 -19.76
C TYR A 177 -3.52 -3.43 -19.15
N ILE A 178 -3.44 -2.57 -18.14
CA ILE A 178 -4.60 -1.86 -17.56
C ILE A 178 -5.36 -1.12 -18.67
N LYS A 179 -4.64 -0.41 -19.55
CA LYS A 179 -5.24 0.28 -20.70
C LYS A 179 -5.91 -0.69 -21.69
N SER A 180 -5.30 -1.85 -21.95
CA SER A 180 -5.89 -2.89 -22.81
C SER A 180 -7.22 -3.45 -22.27
N LYS A 181 -7.44 -3.34 -20.94
CA LYS A 181 -8.67 -3.73 -20.25
C LYS A 181 -9.70 -2.59 -20.18
N ASN A 182 -9.45 -1.45 -20.82
CA ASN A 182 -10.25 -0.23 -20.71
C ASN A 182 -10.41 0.26 -19.26
N LEU A 183 -9.38 0.05 -18.44
CA LEU A 183 -9.28 0.55 -17.08
C LEU A 183 -8.36 1.78 -17.03
N ALA A 184 -8.46 2.56 -15.96
CA ALA A 184 -7.67 3.77 -15.73
C ALA A 184 -7.15 3.82 -14.27
N ILE A 185 -6.65 2.68 -13.78
CA ILE A 185 -6.12 2.55 -12.43
C ILE A 185 -4.65 3.00 -12.46
N PRO A 186 -4.24 3.96 -11.62
CA PRO A 186 -2.87 4.47 -11.63
C PRO A 186 -1.89 3.44 -11.06
N VAL A 187 -0.67 3.42 -11.61
CA VAL A 187 0.44 2.56 -11.16
C VAL A 187 1.59 3.42 -10.65
N GLY A 188 1.92 3.27 -9.37
CA GLY A 188 2.95 4.04 -8.68
C GLY A 188 4.16 3.22 -8.25
N TYR A 189 5.03 3.87 -7.49
CA TYR A 189 6.19 3.27 -6.81
C TYR A 189 6.27 3.81 -5.38
N ALA A 190 6.65 2.96 -4.42
CA ALA A 190 6.94 3.37 -3.04
C ALA A 190 8.45 3.30 -2.80
N SER A 191 9.04 4.42 -2.40
CA SER A 191 10.48 4.58 -2.19
C SER A 191 10.81 4.63 -0.70
N ASN A 192 12.00 4.14 -0.34
CA ASN A 192 12.61 4.48 0.94
C ASN A 192 13.15 5.92 0.90
N ASP A 193 13.56 6.43 2.06
CA ASP A 193 14.14 7.76 2.24
C ASP A 193 15.68 7.71 2.39
N GLU A 194 16.35 6.94 1.53
CA GLU A 194 17.82 6.83 1.53
C GLU A 194 18.46 8.14 1.02
N PRO A 195 19.20 8.90 1.85
CA PRO A 195 19.68 10.23 1.47
C PRO A 195 20.56 10.28 0.22
N GLU A 196 21.38 9.25 -0.01
CA GLU A 196 22.28 9.19 -1.19
C GLU A 196 21.52 8.96 -2.50
N LEU A 197 20.32 8.39 -2.42
CA LEU A 197 19.61 7.85 -3.58
C LEU A 197 18.27 8.56 -3.87
N ARG A 198 17.58 9.05 -2.82
CA ARG A 198 16.18 9.52 -2.89
C ARG A 198 15.93 10.58 -3.96
N ASP A 199 16.86 11.54 -4.15
CA ASP A 199 16.71 12.63 -5.12
C ASP A 199 16.77 12.09 -6.56
N ASN A 200 17.66 11.11 -6.82
CA ASN A 200 17.78 10.47 -8.12
C ASN A 200 16.61 9.52 -8.38
N LEU A 201 16.17 8.73 -7.40
CA LEU A 201 14.99 7.85 -7.58
C LEU A 201 13.74 8.66 -7.88
N GLN A 202 13.48 9.71 -7.10
CA GLN A 202 12.37 10.62 -7.34
C GLN A 202 12.38 11.09 -8.80
N THR A 203 13.48 11.70 -9.25
CA THR A 203 13.53 12.24 -10.62
C THR A 203 13.47 11.16 -11.69
N TYR A 204 14.04 9.98 -11.45
CA TYR A 204 14.04 8.85 -12.39
C TYR A 204 12.63 8.30 -12.69
N PHE A 205 11.79 8.16 -11.67
CA PHE A 205 10.45 7.60 -11.82
C PHE A 205 9.45 8.57 -12.48
N ASP A 206 9.74 9.88 -12.50
CA ASP A 206 8.98 10.90 -13.26
C ASP A 206 9.71 11.42 -14.51
N CYS A 207 10.77 10.75 -14.98
CA CYS A 207 11.46 11.13 -16.22
C CYS A 207 11.20 10.16 -17.38
N GLY A 208 11.48 10.61 -18.61
CA GLY A 208 11.37 9.80 -19.82
C GLY A 208 9.94 9.71 -20.36
N ASP A 209 9.66 8.64 -21.09
CA ASP A 209 8.37 8.43 -21.76
C ASP A 209 7.22 8.29 -20.76
N GLU A 210 6.06 8.88 -21.08
CA GLU A 210 4.88 8.85 -20.20
C GLU A 210 4.40 7.43 -19.84
N ALA A 211 4.60 6.47 -20.74
CA ALA A 211 4.25 5.08 -20.49
C ALA A 211 5.12 4.48 -19.37
N GLU A 212 6.37 4.92 -19.24
CA GLU A 212 7.38 4.36 -18.33
C GLU A 212 7.45 5.09 -16.99
N ARG A 213 6.90 6.31 -16.94
CA ARG A 213 6.77 7.08 -15.71
C ARG A 213 5.68 6.50 -14.81
N VAL A 214 5.90 6.58 -13.52
CA VAL A 214 4.87 6.24 -12.53
C VAL A 214 3.78 7.29 -12.54
N ASP A 215 2.55 6.87 -12.24
CA ASP A 215 1.40 7.78 -12.18
C ASP A 215 1.35 8.56 -10.86
N PHE A 216 2.00 8.04 -9.81
CA PHE A 216 2.21 8.72 -8.52
C PHE A 216 3.48 8.18 -7.85
N TYR A 217 4.03 8.94 -6.90
CA TYR A 217 5.24 8.58 -6.16
C TYR A 217 4.99 8.52 -4.66
N GLY A 218 5.36 7.40 -4.04
CA GLY A 218 5.23 7.14 -2.62
C GLY A 218 6.56 7.30 -1.89
N VAL A 219 6.52 7.86 -0.69
CA VAL A 219 7.69 7.94 0.21
C VAL A 219 7.35 7.25 1.54
N ASN A 220 8.17 6.28 1.93
CA ASN A 220 8.14 5.71 3.28
C ASN A 220 8.99 6.61 4.19
N LEU A 221 8.35 7.49 4.97
CA LEU A 221 9.01 8.61 5.63
C LEU A 221 8.89 8.56 7.17
N TYR A 222 9.99 8.15 7.81
CA TYR A 222 10.05 7.93 9.26
C TYR A 222 10.88 8.98 10.02
N GLN A 223 11.18 10.13 9.41
CA GLN A 223 12.06 11.14 10.01
C GLN A 223 11.46 11.87 11.24
N TRP A 224 10.13 11.89 11.41
CA TRP A 224 9.47 12.55 12.53
C TRP A 224 9.21 11.57 13.68
N CYS A 225 9.93 11.72 14.79
CA CYS A 225 9.86 10.84 15.96
C CYS A 225 9.51 11.62 17.25
N GLY A 226 8.22 11.63 17.60
CA GLY A 226 7.71 12.18 18.87
C GLY A 226 7.48 13.70 18.89
N ASP A 227 7.02 14.20 20.04
CA ASP A 227 6.54 15.59 20.21
C ASP A 227 7.64 16.65 20.25
N GLY A 228 8.91 16.24 20.37
CA GLY A 228 10.05 17.16 20.42
C GLY A 228 10.47 17.71 19.06
N MET A 229 9.77 17.34 17.99
CA MET A 229 10.06 17.76 16.62
C MET A 229 8.90 18.59 16.05
N ASP A 230 9.22 19.38 15.04
CA ASP A 230 8.29 20.16 14.23
C ASP A 230 8.56 19.94 12.74
N PHE A 231 7.81 20.63 11.87
CA PHE A 231 7.93 20.49 10.42
C PHE A 231 9.35 20.70 9.88
N LYS A 232 10.15 21.56 10.52
CA LYS A 232 11.52 21.85 10.08
C LYS A 232 12.52 20.87 10.67
N THR A 233 12.48 20.68 11.98
CA THR A 233 13.42 19.85 12.74
C THR A 233 13.26 18.36 12.45
N SER A 234 12.07 17.92 12.04
CA SER A 234 11.83 16.56 11.52
C SER A 234 12.42 16.33 10.12
N GLY A 235 12.81 17.37 9.39
CA GLY A 235 13.25 17.26 7.99
C GLY A 235 12.11 17.26 6.96
N TYR A 236 10.84 17.24 7.39
CA TYR A 236 9.68 17.24 6.49
C TYR A 236 9.66 18.47 5.57
N GLU A 237 10.07 19.65 6.02
CA GLU A 237 10.22 20.85 5.17
C GLU A 237 11.14 20.60 3.97
N SER A 238 12.30 19.98 4.22
CA SER A 238 13.26 19.66 3.18
C SER A 238 12.72 18.63 2.18
N VAL A 239 11.96 17.65 2.67
CA VAL A 239 11.27 16.68 1.80
C VAL A 239 10.22 17.40 0.95
N VAL A 240 9.35 18.22 1.54
CA VAL A 240 8.31 18.97 0.81
C VAL A 240 8.91 19.84 -0.29
N ASP A 241 10.01 20.53 0.00
CA ASP A 241 10.69 21.39 -0.96
C ASP A 241 11.14 20.64 -2.22
N LYS A 242 11.55 19.38 -2.10
CA LYS A 242 11.96 18.54 -3.24
C LYS A 242 10.81 18.18 -4.17
N TYR A 243 9.58 18.12 -3.66
CA TYR A 243 8.41 17.68 -4.44
C TYR A 243 7.51 18.83 -4.92
N LYS A 244 7.78 20.09 -4.54
CA LYS A 244 6.96 21.26 -4.94
C LYS A 244 6.74 21.35 -6.46
N THR A 245 7.74 21.01 -7.26
CA THR A 245 7.70 21.09 -8.73
C THR A 245 7.33 19.77 -9.42
N TYR A 246 7.07 18.72 -8.66
CA TYR A 246 6.85 17.37 -9.18
C TYR A 246 5.51 17.27 -9.92
N ALA A 247 5.52 16.66 -11.11
CA ALA A 247 4.39 16.72 -12.04
C ALA A 247 3.23 15.77 -11.70
N ILE A 248 3.53 14.71 -10.95
CA ILE A 248 2.60 13.65 -10.54
C ILE A 248 2.31 13.75 -9.04
N PRO A 249 1.23 13.12 -8.53
CA PRO A 249 0.92 13.11 -7.12
C PRO A 249 2.03 12.45 -6.30
N VAL A 250 2.25 13.00 -5.11
CA VAL A 250 3.17 12.43 -4.11
C VAL A 250 2.40 12.17 -2.83
N LEU A 251 2.69 11.08 -2.14
CA LEU A 251 2.08 10.76 -0.85
C LEU A 251 3.07 10.04 0.07
N LEU A 252 2.79 10.02 1.36
CA LEU A 252 3.53 9.18 2.29
C LEU A 252 2.94 7.78 2.26
N THR A 253 3.61 6.84 1.59
CA THR A 253 3.16 5.44 1.53
C THR A 253 3.34 4.71 2.86
N GLU A 254 4.21 5.23 3.72
CA GLU A 254 4.32 4.90 5.14
C GLU A 254 4.79 6.12 5.94
N TYR A 255 4.30 6.27 7.18
CA TYR A 255 4.84 7.16 8.20
C TYR A 255 4.51 6.64 9.61
N GLY A 256 5.09 7.28 10.64
CA GLY A 256 4.77 7.00 12.05
C GLY A 256 5.92 6.31 12.80
N CYS A 257 7.07 7.00 12.87
CA CYS A 257 8.26 6.55 13.60
C CYS A 257 7.93 6.08 15.02
N ASN A 258 8.41 4.89 15.41
CA ASN A 258 8.17 4.32 16.73
C ASN A 258 9.37 4.42 17.70
N ALA A 259 10.35 5.28 17.40
CA ALA A 259 11.51 5.49 18.28
C ALA A 259 11.13 6.09 19.66
N VAL A 260 10.01 6.81 19.72
CA VAL A 260 9.39 7.30 20.96
C VAL A 260 7.99 6.69 21.04
N ARG A 261 7.69 5.96 22.13
CA ARG A 261 6.38 5.31 22.36
C ARG A 261 5.78 5.70 23.73
N PRO A 262 4.44 5.72 23.87
CA PRO A 262 3.46 5.54 22.79
C PRO A 262 3.54 6.69 21.77
N ARG A 263 3.25 6.41 20.50
CA ARG A 263 3.31 7.41 19.43
C ARG A 263 2.15 8.38 19.60
N THR A 264 2.44 9.68 19.59
CA THR A 264 1.45 10.76 19.71
C THR A 264 1.01 11.34 18.36
N PHE A 265 1.67 10.92 17.27
CA PHE A 265 1.41 11.31 15.88
C PHE A 265 1.35 12.83 15.59
N PRO A 266 2.27 13.66 16.12
CA PRO A 266 2.29 15.10 15.86
C PRO A 266 2.43 15.45 14.37
N GLU A 267 3.08 14.60 13.57
CA GLU A 267 3.27 14.76 12.14
C GLU A 267 1.96 14.80 11.34
N VAL A 268 0.89 14.18 11.85
CA VAL A 268 -0.44 14.16 11.20
C VAL A 268 -0.97 15.57 10.97
N LYS A 269 -0.73 16.50 11.90
CA LYS A 269 -1.14 17.90 11.73
C LYS A 269 -0.46 18.55 10.53
N SER A 270 0.82 18.24 10.29
CA SER A 270 1.60 18.77 9.17
C SER A 270 1.18 18.13 7.84
N ILE A 271 1.04 16.80 7.83
CA ILE A 271 0.66 16.00 6.64
C ILE A 271 -0.66 16.49 6.04
N TYR A 272 -1.66 16.77 6.89
CA TYR A 272 -2.99 17.21 6.45
C TYR A 272 -3.23 18.72 6.66
N GLY A 273 -2.17 19.46 6.99
CA GLY A 273 -2.19 20.91 7.16
C GLY A 273 -1.64 21.68 5.96
N SER A 274 -1.46 22.99 6.12
CA SER A 274 -0.87 23.85 5.09
C SER A 274 0.59 23.55 4.77
N ASP A 275 1.28 22.86 5.67
CA ASP A 275 2.69 22.50 5.51
C ASP A 275 2.90 21.53 4.33
N MET A 276 1.95 20.60 4.12
CA MET A 276 2.12 19.52 3.15
C MET A 276 1.00 19.40 2.10
N THR A 277 -0.24 19.80 2.37
CA THR A 277 -1.38 19.56 1.43
C THR A 277 -1.27 20.28 0.08
N GLY A 278 -0.39 21.29 -0.03
CA GLY A 278 -0.02 21.90 -1.31
C GLY A 278 0.78 20.97 -2.25
N THR A 279 1.46 19.97 -1.68
CA THR A 279 2.43 19.10 -2.37
C THR A 279 2.09 17.61 -2.25
N PHE A 280 1.69 17.15 -1.06
CA PHE A 280 1.40 15.75 -0.75
C PHE A 280 -0.11 15.48 -0.68
N SER A 281 -0.50 14.29 -1.13
CA SER A 281 -1.88 13.79 -1.16
C SER A 281 -2.26 13.02 0.11
N GLY A 282 -1.66 13.36 1.26
CA GLY A 282 -1.83 12.62 2.53
C GLY A 282 -0.86 11.43 2.67
N GLY A 283 -1.27 10.39 3.38
CA GLY A 283 -0.44 9.20 3.56
C GLY A 283 -1.06 8.05 4.35
N PHE A 284 -0.27 7.02 4.59
CA PHE A 284 -0.65 5.79 5.30
C PHE A 284 0.20 5.62 6.57
N MET A 285 -0.43 5.59 7.74
CA MET A 285 0.25 5.27 8.99
C MET A 285 0.63 3.79 9.02
N TYR A 286 1.88 3.48 9.36
CA TYR A 286 2.37 2.11 9.51
C TYR A 286 2.29 1.68 10.99
N MET A 287 1.50 0.69 11.41
CA MET A 287 0.54 -0.13 10.65
C MET A 287 -0.67 -0.54 11.53
N TYR A 288 -1.62 -1.30 10.99
CA TYR A 288 -2.81 -1.77 11.70
C TYR A 288 -2.48 -2.79 12.81
N SER A 289 -1.86 -3.92 12.46
CA SER A 289 -1.62 -5.01 13.40
C SER A 289 -0.32 -4.81 14.21
N GLU A 290 -0.38 -5.09 15.51
CA GLU A 290 0.80 -5.06 16.39
C GLU A 290 1.56 -6.38 16.25
N GLU A 291 2.73 -6.30 15.65
CA GLU A 291 3.65 -7.41 15.43
C GLU A 291 4.93 -7.23 16.26
N ALA A 292 5.91 -8.12 16.10
CA ALA A 292 7.20 -8.04 16.80
C ALA A 292 7.96 -6.72 16.55
N ASN A 293 7.62 -6.00 15.48
CA ASN A 293 8.19 -4.72 15.09
C ASN A 293 7.65 -3.51 15.90
N ASN A 294 6.61 -3.70 16.73
CA ASN A 294 6.04 -2.68 17.62
C ASN A 294 5.45 -1.44 16.89
N TYR A 295 4.80 -1.65 15.74
CA TYR A 295 4.21 -0.59 14.91
C TYR A 295 2.68 -0.55 14.87
N GLY A 296 2.01 -1.53 15.47
CA GLY A 296 0.58 -1.70 15.36
C GLY A 296 -0.26 -0.87 16.33
N VAL A 297 -1.50 -0.65 15.90
CA VAL A 297 -2.54 -0.02 16.72
C VAL A 297 -3.55 -1.03 17.27
N ILE A 298 -3.65 -2.22 16.67
CA ILE A 298 -4.49 -3.32 17.13
C ILE A 298 -3.62 -4.57 17.34
N SER A 299 -3.58 -5.09 18.55
CA SER A 299 -3.06 -6.44 18.79
C SER A 299 -4.16 -7.45 18.48
N VAL A 300 -3.86 -8.43 17.63
CA VAL A 300 -4.74 -9.55 17.33
C VAL A 300 -4.20 -10.80 18.03
N GLY A 301 -5.06 -11.53 18.72
CA GLY A 301 -4.73 -12.79 19.38
C GLY A 301 -4.27 -13.85 18.37
N LYS A 302 -3.49 -14.83 18.85
CA LYS A 302 -2.90 -15.89 18.00
C LYS A 302 -3.91 -16.74 17.24
N ASP A 303 -5.15 -16.80 17.73
CA ASP A 303 -6.27 -17.52 17.12
C ASP A 303 -7.18 -16.61 16.28
N GLY A 304 -6.83 -15.32 16.16
CA GLY A 304 -7.58 -14.32 15.43
C GLY A 304 -8.86 -13.83 16.09
N SER A 305 -9.20 -14.34 17.30
CA SER A 305 -10.50 -14.08 17.94
C SER A 305 -10.49 -12.89 18.90
N GLU A 306 -9.39 -12.67 19.60
CA GLU A 306 -9.23 -11.54 20.52
C GLU A 306 -8.58 -10.35 19.82
N THR A 307 -9.10 -9.15 20.04
CA THR A 307 -8.48 -7.90 19.56
C THR A 307 -8.37 -6.90 20.69
N LYS A 308 -7.24 -6.21 20.77
CA LYS A 308 -6.97 -5.19 21.78
C LYS A 308 -6.39 -3.94 21.14
N LYS A 309 -6.96 -2.78 21.46
CA LYS A 309 -6.39 -1.48 21.12
C LYS A 309 -5.11 -1.24 21.90
N THR A 310 -4.06 -0.80 21.22
CA THR A 310 -2.86 -0.26 21.87
C THR A 310 -3.06 1.22 22.21
N ASP A 311 -2.15 1.81 22.99
CA ASP A 311 -2.19 3.26 23.27
C ASP A 311 -2.07 4.10 21.99
N ASP A 312 -1.37 3.58 20.97
CA ASP A 312 -1.22 4.24 19.67
C ASP A 312 -2.55 4.34 18.92
N PHE A 313 -3.53 3.45 19.17
CA PHE A 313 -4.84 3.51 18.53
C PHE A 313 -5.57 4.81 18.87
N ASP A 314 -5.70 5.12 20.15
CA ASP A 314 -6.41 6.30 20.61
C ASP A 314 -5.64 7.57 20.23
N ASN A 315 -4.31 7.54 20.29
CA ASN A 315 -3.48 8.66 19.84
C ASN A 315 -3.65 8.95 18.35
N PHE A 316 -3.60 7.93 17.48
CA PHE A 316 -3.76 8.10 16.04
C PHE A 316 -5.16 8.61 15.69
N LYS A 317 -6.21 7.99 16.26
CA LYS A 317 -7.61 8.45 16.12
C LYS A 317 -7.76 9.92 16.54
N ASN A 318 -7.17 10.30 17.66
CA ASN A 318 -7.24 11.67 18.17
C ASN A 318 -6.47 12.66 17.30
N ALA A 319 -5.35 12.26 16.70
CA ALA A 319 -4.61 13.10 15.75
C ALA A 319 -5.39 13.26 14.43
N LEU A 320 -5.90 12.16 13.88
CA LEU A 320 -6.59 12.14 12.58
C LEU A 320 -7.96 12.84 12.61
N SER A 321 -8.69 12.76 13.73
CA SER A 321 -9.98 13.45 13.90
C SER A 321 -9.88 14.98 13.94
N LYS A 322 -8.68 15.53 14.19
CA LYS A 322 -8.43 16.97 14.27
C LYS A 322 -8.06 17.61 12.93
N VAL A 323 -7.88 16.81 11.87
CA VAL A 323 -7.43 17.30 10.57
C VAL A 323 -8.53 17.36 9.53
N ASP A 324 -8.56 18.46 8.79
CA ASP A 324 -9.55 18.78 7.76
C ASP A 324 -8.80 19.43 6.57
N PRO A 325 -8.09 18.61 5.76
CA PRO A 325 -7.25 19.11 4.67
C PRO A 325 -8.09 19.88 3.65
N LYS A 326 -7.60 21.04 3.24
CA LYS A 326 -8.30 21.92 2.29
C LYS A 326 -7.75 21.69 0.89
N GLY A 327 -8.55 20.99 0.08
CA GLY A 327 -8.24 20.71 -1.32
C GLY A 327 -8.83 21.73 -2.29
N VAL A 328 -8.67 21.42 -3.57
CA VAL A 328 -9.27 22.15 -4.69
C VAL A 328 -10.21 21.24 -5.48
N ASN A 329 -11.24 21.81 -6.12
CA ASN A 329 -12.04 21.04 -7.07
C ASN A 329 -11.30 20.92 -8.42
N ILE A 330 -11.37 19.76 -9.07
CA ILE A 330 -10.68 19.43 -10.33
C ILE A 330 -10.94 20.43 -11.45
N SER A 331 -12.14 21.03 -11.48
CA SER A 331 -12.55 22.05 -12.45
C SER A 331 -11.78 23.37 -12.29
N LYS A 332 -11.30 23.66 -11.08
CA LYS A 332 -10.49 24.84 -10.73
C LYS A 332 -8.99 24.53 -10.68
N TYR A 333 -8.63 23.25 -10.71
CA TYR A 333 -7.23 22.84 -10.70
C TYR A 333 -6.61 22.91 -12.10
N SER A 334 -5.46 23.57 -12.18
CA SER A 334 -4.57 23.58 -13.33
C SER A 334 -3.14 23.36 -12.84
N SER A 335 -2.34 22.64 -13.64
CA SER A 335 -0.91 22.43 -13.38
C SER A 335 -0.15 22.60 -14.68
N ASP A 336 0.94 23.36 -14.62
CA ASP A 336 1.92 23.54 -15.69
C ASP A 336 3.22 22.75 -15.43
N LYS A 337 3.29 22.05 -14.29
CA LYS A 337 4.43 21.22 -13.88
C LYS A 337 4.76 20.19 -14.97
N LYS A 338 6.05 19.96 -15.16
CA LYS A 338 6.58 19.08 -16.21
C LYS A 338 7.30 17.89 -15.60
N ALA A 339 7.30 16.80 -16.38
CA ALA A 339 8.10 15.63 -16.11
C ALA A 339 9.52 16.01 -15.72
N SER A 340 10.07 15.28 -14.75
CA SER A 340 11.45 15.46 -14.31
C SER A 340 12.43 15.14 -15.44
N GLN A 341 13.61 15.78 -15.39
CA GLN A 341 14.73 15.38 -16.24
C GLN A 341 15.37 14.12 -15.63
N CYS A 342 15.75 13.16 -16.48
CA CYS A 342 16.36 11.93 -15.98
C CYS A 342 17.70 12.21 -15.29
N PRO A 343 18.02 11.50 -14.19
CA PRO A 343 19.32 11.60 -13.54
C PRO A 343 20.43 11.29 -14.53
N LYS A 344 21.52 12.04 -14.44
CA LYS A 344 22.76 11.73 -15.16
C LYS A 344 23.54 10.69 -14.37
N LYS A 345 24.26 9.85 -15.11
CA LYS A 345 25.18 8.87 -14.52
C LYS A 345 26.15 9.55 -13.56
N SER A 346 26.27 9.01 -12.36
CA SER A 346 27.15 9.49 -11.29
C SER A 346 27.46 8.35 -10.31
N ASP A 347 28.31 8.58 -9.32
CA ASP A 347 28.61 7.58 -8.29
C ASP A 347 27.34 7.18 -7.50
N ALA A 348 26.44 8.13 -7.27
CA ALA A 348 25.14 7.89 -6.62
C ALA A 348 24.05 7.37 -7.58
N TRP A 349 24.32 7.32 -8.88
CA TRP A 349 23.40 6.81 -9.91
C TRP A 349 24.19 6.12 -11.04
N PRO A 350 24.69 4.89 -10.81
CA PRO A 350 25.66 4.25 -11.70
C PRO A 350 25.02 3.58 -12.94
N ILE A 351 23.80 3.99 -13.32
CA ILE A 351 23.06 3.43 -14.46
C ILE A 351 22.73 4.48 -15.52
N ASP A 352 22.39 4.01 -16.72
CA ASP A 352 21.97 4.87 -17.83
C ASP A 352 20.43 4.98 -17.82
N SER A 353 19.92 6.18 -17.57
CA SER A 353 18.49 6.38 -17.26
C SER A 353 17.51 6.10 -18.41
N ASP A 354 18.01 5.93 -19.63
CA ASP A 354 17.21 5.72 -20.84
C ASP A 354 17.14 4.24 -21.26
N THR A 355 17.66 3.32 -20.42
CA THR A 355 17.68 1.88 -20.73
C THR A 355 16.69 1.12 -19.84
N LEU A 356 15.68 0.51 -20.45
CA LEU A 356 14.76 -0.42 -19.77
C LEU A 356 14.81 -1.80 -20.45
N PRO A 357 14.59 -2.90 -19.71
CA PRO A 357 14.40 -4.20 -20.33
C PRO A 357 13.15 -4.21 -21.25
N PRO A 358 13.17 -5.01 -22.32
CA PRO A 358 12.02 -5.15 -23.21
C PRO A 358 10.84 -5.80 -22.46
N THR A 359 9.62 -5.60 -22.96
CA THR A 359 8.44 -6.31 -22.45
C THR A 359 8.65 -7.82 -22.63
N PRO A 360 8.56 -8.62 -21.57
CA PRO A 360 8.63 -10.08 -21.67
C PRO A 360 7.50 -10.60 -22.57
N LYS A 361 7.72 -11.75 -23.20
CA LYS A 361 6.61 -12.45 -23.87
C LYS A 361 5.68 -12.98 -22.78
N GLU A 362 4.38 -12.72 -22.90
CA GLU A 362 3.38 -13.33 -22.00
C GLU A 362 3.58 -14.84 -21.94
N GLY A 363 3.51 -15.40 -20.72
CA GLY A 363 3.54 -16.83 -20.52
C GLY A 363 2.17 -17.46 -20.76
N SER A 364 2.00 -18.70 -20.29
CA SER A 364 0.70 -19.37 -20.27
C SER A 364 -0.09 -19.00 -19.02
N ARG A 365 -0.85 -17.89 -19.06
CA ARG A 365 -1.71 -17.48 -17.95
C ARG A 365 -2.96 -18.37 -17.84
N PRO A 366 -3.29 -18.93 -16.66
CA PRO A 366 -4.61 -19.51 -16.43
C PRO A 366 -5.68 -18.43 -16.58
N LYS A 367 -6.77 -18.72 -17.29
CA LYS A 367 -7.93 -17.81 -17.28
C LYS A 367 -8.55 -17.84 -15.89
N ILE A 368 -8.58 -16.69 -15.21
CA ILE A 368 -9.34 -16.51 -13.97
C ILE A 368 -10.82 -16.35 -14.38
N ASP A 369 -11.60 -17.43 -14.28
CA ASP A 369 -13.04 -17.40 -14.56
C ASP A 369 -13.78 -16.71 -13.40
N ASN A 370 -14.12 -15.43 -13.58
CA ASN A 370 -14.89 -14.62 -12.63
C ASN A 370 -16.39 -14.99 -12.54
N ASN A 371 -16.76 -16.24 -12.81
CA ASN A 371 -18.15 -16.62 -13.03
C ASN A 371 -18.51 -17.95 -12.36
N GLU A 372 -18.22 -18.08 -11.06
CA GLU A 372 -18.82 -19.15 -10.28
C GLU A 372 -20.15 -18.67 -9.69
N LYS A 373 -21.23 -18.98 -10.43
CA LYS A 373 -22.57 -19.01 -9.84
C LYS A 373 -22.56 -20.09 -8.77
N THR A 374 -23.02 -19.70 -7.59
CA THR A 374 -23.35 -20.59 -6.46
C THR A 374 -24.28 -21.70 -6.93
N ASP A 375 -23.79 -22.93 -7.01
CA ASP A 375 -24.64 -24.13 -7.00
C ASP A 375 -24.29 -24.97 -5.77
N ASP A 376 -25.26 -24.97 -4.85
CA ASP A 376 -25.33 -25.78 -3.64
C ASP A 376 -25.51 -27.27 -3.98
N LYS A 377 -24.95 -28.12 -3.11
CA LYS A 377 -25.08 -29.59 -2.98
C LYS A 377 -24.15 -30.50 -3.80
N SER A 378 -23.21 -31.10 -3.08
CA SER A 378 -23.18 -32.57 -2.94
C SER A 378 -22.38 -33.02 -1.71
N LYS A 379 -23.01 -33.89 -0.92
CA LYS A 379 -22.49 -34.57 0.28
C LYS A 379 -21.64 -35.80 -0.11
N SER A 380 -20.63 -36.05 0.73
CA SER A 380 -20.14 -37.37 1.19
C SER A 380 -19.25 -38.19 0.24
N LYS A 381 -18.01 -38.50 0.67
CA LYS A 381 -17.70 -39.67 1.50
C LYS A 381 -16.21 -39.71 1.89
N ASP A 382 -16.00 -40.14 3.13
CA ASP A 382 -14.72 -40.49 3.76
C ASP A 382 -13.88 -41.46 2.92
N LYS A 383 -12.55 -41.35 3.05
CA LYS A 383 -11.73 -42.51 3.39
C LYS A 383 -10.37 -42.12 3.98
N ASP A 384 -10.22 -42.66 5.18
CA ASP A 384 -9.07 -42.79 6.07
C ASP A 384 -7.92 -43.58 5.43
N SER A 385 -6.67 -43.16 5.65
CA SER A 385 -5.54 -44.07 5.85
C SER A 385 -4.36 -43.35 6.52
N SER A 386 -4.21 -43.62 7.81
CA SER A 386 -2.98 -43.49 8.59
C SER A 386 -1.85 -44.39 8.06
N SER A 387 -0.61 -43.91 8.11
CA SER A 387 0.57 -44.74 8.43
C SER A 387 1.73 -43.90 8.98
N ASP A 388 1.95 -44.04 10.28
CA ASP A 388 3.22 -44.20 11.03
C ASP A 388 4.48 -43.39 10.68
N SER A 389 4.78 -42.50 11.63
CA SER A 389 6.04 -42.33 12.39
C SER A 389 7.36 -42.89 11.84
N GLU A 390 8.37 -42.02 11.82
CA GLU A 390 9.69 -42.36 12.36
C GLU A 390 10.36 -41.15 13.03
N LYS A 391 10.89 -41.41 14.23
CA LYS A 391 11.57 -40.51 15.16
C LYS A 391 13.07 -40.53 14.85
N SER A 392 13.75 -39.39 14.97
CA SER A 392 15.18 -39.35 15.34
C SER A 392 15.48 -38.10 16.18
N GLU A 393 15.99 -38.35 17.38
CA GLU A 393 16.41 -37.39 18.41
C GLU A 393 17.86 -36.89 18.20
N ASP A 394 18.07 -35.65 18.66
CA ASP A 394 19.24 -35.05 19.33
C ASP A 394 20.62 -34.92 18.67
N SER A 395 21.11 -33.67 18.66
CA SER A 395 22.25 -33.29 19.53
C SER A 395 22.38 -31.77 19.71
N GLU A 396 22.44 -31.33 20.96
CA GLU A 396 22.85 -29.99 21.41
C GLU A 396 24.33 -29.71 21.12
N GLY A 397 24.66 -28.45 20.84
CA GLY A 397 26.03 -27.95 20.72
C GLY A 397 26.10 -26.48 21.13
N SER A 398 26.44 -26.25 22.40
CA SER A 398 26.65 -24.93 23.01
C SER A 398 27.93 -24.26 22.51
N GLY A 399 27.87 -22.95 22.25
CA GLY A 399 29.00 -22.13 21.85
C GLY A 399 28.78 -20.66 22.16
N ALA A 400 28.99 -20.26 23.42
CA ALA A 400 29.01 -18.87 23.85
C ALA A 400 30.31 -18.19 23.43
N LEU A 401 30.22 -17.04 22.75
CA LEU A 401 31.35 -16.12 22.53
C LEU A 401 30.95 -14.71 22.98
N ALA A 402 31.77 -14.18 23.89
CA ALA A 402 31.64 -12.89 24.53
C ALA A 402 31.87 -11.74 23.54
N LEU A 403 31.04 -10.69 23.63
CA LEU A 403 31.30 -9.39 22.99
C LEU A 403 31.61 -8.34 24.07
N GLY A 404 32.83 -7.82 23.99
CA GLY A 404 33.30 -6.69 24.77
C GLY A 404 32.65 -5.38 24.31
N ARG A 405 32.48 -4.47 25.28
CA ARG A 405 32.00 -3.10 25.11
C ARG A 405 32.95 -2.27 24.24
N ALA A 406 32.39 -1.59 23.24
CA ALA A 406 32.87 -0.28 22.77
C ALA A 406 31.70 0.56 22.20
N SER A 407 31.61 1.79 22.74
CA SER A 407 30.91 3.03 22.30
C SER A 407 30.49 3.12 20.83
N SER A 408 29.21 3.35 20.49
CA SER A 408 28.42 4.61 20.49
C SER A 408 28.39 5.29 19.10
N PHE A 409 27.15 5.48 18.63
CA PHE A 409 26.71 6.11 17.37
C PHE A 409 26.91 5.27 16.09
N THR A 410 25.85 5.14 15.28
CA THR A 410 25.75 4.50 13.92
C THR A 410 25.02 3.15 13.80
N VAL A 411 24.18 2.72 14.74
CA VAL A 411 23.32 1.52 14.53
C VAL A 411 21.89 1.80 14.98
N PHE A 412 21.08 2.46 14.16
CA PHE A 412 19.62 2.53 14.39
C PHE A 412 18.75 2.51 13.12
N THR A 413 19.32 2.28 11.94
CA THR A 413 18.57 2.06 10.69
C THR A 413 18.30 0.58 10.35
N ALA A 414 18.72 -0.37 11.19
CA ALA A 414 18.75 -1.79 10.82
C ALA A 414 17.57 -2.64 11.32
N ILE A 415 16.55 -2.09 12.00
CA ILE A 415 15.44 -2.90 12.55
C ILE A 415 14.13 -2.74 11.76
N ALA A 416 13.96 -1.66 10.99
CA ALA A 416 12.91 -1.61 9.95
C ALA A 416 13.28 -2.44 8.71
N ALA A 417 14.58 -2.76 8.52
CA ALA A 417 15.10 -3.51 7.38
C ALA A 417 14.84 -5.03 7.45
N ALA A 418 14.47 -5.59 8.61
CA ALA A 418 14.34 -7.04 8.77
C ALA A 418 13.16 -7.66 7.97
N TYR A 419 12.18 -6.84 7.54
CA TYR A 419 11.11 -7.26 6.64
C TYR A 419 11.28 -6.77 5.20
N ALA A 420 12.17 -5.80 4.95
CA ALA A 420 12.61 -5.45 3.59
C ALA A 420 13.61 -6.48 3.02
N SER A 421 14.23 -7.32 3.86
CA SER A 421 15.13 -8.40 3.45
C SER A 421 14.44 -9.67 2.91
N LEU A 422 13.11 -9.67 2.81
CA LEU A 422 12.32 -10.64 2.04
C LEU A 422 11.65 -10.03 0.80
N PHE A 423 12.08 -8.83 0.38
CA PHE A 423 11.69 -8.19 -0.88
C PHE A 423 12.91 -7.83 -1.73
#